data_AF-A0A239NCH2-F1
#
_entry.id   AF-A0A239NCH2-F1
#
_cell.length_a   1.000
_cell.length_b   1.000
_cell.length_c   1.000
_cell.angle_alpha   90.00
_cell.angle_beta   90.00
_cell.angle_gamma   90.00
#
_symmetry.space_group_name_H-M   'P 1'
#
loop_
_entity.id
_entity.type
_entity.pdbx_description
1 polymer ?
#
loop_
_entity_poly.entity_id
_entity_poly.type
_entity_poly.pdbx_seq_one_letter_code
_entity_poly.pdbx_strand_id
1 'polypeptide(L)' 'MDNVTPMKHKGSGEQPAHIDRTSYVLLVDTLIGFMQLRIAEGDAGRHCDELDRLIGQLDRLADRFTPPKGVA' A
#
# COMPACT_ATOMS: atom_id res chain seq x y z
N MET A 1 -14.41 28.90 -35.15
CA MET A 1 -15.06 27.58 -35.00
C MET A 1 -13.93 26.57 -34.90
N ASP A 2 -13.37 26.43 -33.70
CA ASP A 2 -12.19 25.60 -33.47
C ASP A 2 -12.63 24.17 -33.15
N ASN A 3 -12.30 23.27 -34.08
CA ASN A 3 -12.52 21.84 -33.96
C ASN A 3 -11.55 21.25 -32.91
N VAL A 4 -11.95 21.29 -31.63
CA VAL A 4 -11.27 20.52 -30.59
C VAL A 4 -11.74 19.08 -30.70
N THR A 5 -10.91 18.24 -31.31
CA THR A 5 -11.15 16.79 -31.35
C THR A 5 -10.77 16.23 -29.98
N PRO A 6 -11.68 15.56 -29.24
CA PRO A 6 -11.31 14.93 -27.99
C PRO A 6 -10.29 13.83 -28.30
N MET A 7 -9.11 13.91 -27.67
CA MET A 7 -8.14 12.82 -27.70
C MET A 7 -8.80 11.59 -27.08
N LYS A 8 -9.25 10.67 -27.93
CA LYS A 8 -9.68 9.33 -27.52
C LYS A 8 -8.47 8.64 -26.91
N HIS A 9 -8.44 8.51 -25.59
CA HIS A 9 -7.49 7.67 -24.88
C HIS A 9 -7.71 6.23 -25.36
N LYS A 10 -6.87 5.81 -26.30
CA LYS A 10 -6.79 4.42 -26.77
C LYS A 10 -6.24 3.62 -25.59
N GLY A 11 -6.98 2.58 -25.20
CA GLY A 11 -6.78 1.85 -23.95
C GLY A 11 -5.32 1.57 -23.61
N SER A 12 -4.93 1.98 -22.42
CA SER A 12 -3.83 1.37 -21.69
C SER A 12 -4.50 0.71 -20.50
N GLY A 13 -4.61 -0.62 -20.53
CA GLY A 13 -4.86 -1.37 -19.30
C GLY A 13 -3.79 -0.91 -18.32
N GLU A 14 -4.22 -0.22 -17.28
CA GLU A 14 -3.35 0.37 -16.27
C GLU A 14 -2.55 -0.78 -15.69
N GLN A 15 -1.29 -0.94 -16.13
CA GLN A 15 -0.40 -1.91 -15.51
C GLN A 15 -0.38 -1.53 -14.03
N PRO A 16 -0.66 -2.48 -13.12
CA PRO A 16 -0.65 -2.20 -11.70
C PRO A 16 0.63 -1.46 -11.36
N ALA A 17 0.55 -0.39 -10.57
CA ALA A 17 1.75 0.26 -10.08
C ALA A 17 2.67 -0.82 -9.49
N HIS A 18 3.90 -0.89 -9.98
CA HIS A 18 4.89 -1.84 -9.49
C HIS A 18 5.88 -1.07 -8.62
N ILE A 19 6.07 -1.52 -7.38
CA ILE A 19 7.21 -1.11 -6.56
C ILE A 19 8.32 -2.15 -6.71
N ASP A 20 9.57 -1.71 -6.66
CA ASP A 20 10.69 -2.62 -6.66
C ASP A 20 10.73 -3.44 -5.35
N ARG A 21 11.46 -4.56 -5.39
CA ARG A 21 11.59 -5.46 -4.23
C ARG A 21 12.10 -4.75 -2.97
N THR A 22 13.03 -3.81 -3.10
CA THR A 22 13.60 -3.09 -1.95
C THR A 22 12.53 -2.21 -1.30
N SER A 23 11.76 -1.50 -2.13
CA SER A 23 10.64 -0.68 -1.68
C SER A 23 9.53 -1.52 -1.05
N TYR A 24 9.25 -2.73 -1.59
CA TYR A 24 8.30 -3.67 -0.99
C TYR A 24 8.78 -4.20 0.37
N VAL A 25 10.05 -4.57 0.49
CA VAL A 25 10.63 -5.00 1.77
C VAL A 25 10.53 -3.89 2.81
N LEU A 26 10.85 -2.65 2.43
CA LEU A 26 10.74 -1.50 3.34
C LEU A 26 9.29 -1.27 3.80
N LEU A 27 8.30 -1.45 2.91
CA LEU A 27 6.88 -1.37 3.25
C LEU A 27 6.49 -2.43 4.29
N VAL A 28 6.91 -3.68 4.08
CA VAL A 28 6.61 -4.79 5.00
C VAL A 28 7.31 -4.58 6.35
N ASP A 29 8.58 -4.19 6.35
CA ASP A 29 9.33 -3.90 7.58
C ASP A 29 8.70 -2.75 8.38
N THR A 30 8.22 -1.72 7.67
CA THR A 30 7.48 -0.60 8.30
C THR A 30 6.19 -1.08 8.93
N LEU A 31 5.41 -1.92 8.23
CA LEU A 31 4.18 -2.50 8.76
C LEU A 31 4.43 -3.35 10.01
N ILE A 32 5.49 -4.18 9.99
CA ILE A 32 5.91 -4.97 11.16
C ILE A 32 6.24 -4.04 12.34
N GLY A 33 7.02 -2.98 12.11
CA GLY A 33 7.37 -2.01 13.15
C GLY A 33 6.14 -1.34 13.77
N PHE A 34 5.13 -1.00 12.96
CA PHE A 34 3.88 -0.42 13.45
C PHE A 34 3.06 -1.43 14.28
N MET A 35 3.00 -2.69 13.86
CA MET A 35 2.35 -3.75 14.64
C MET A 35 3.05 -3.98 15.98
N GLN A 36 4.38 -3.97 16.01
CA GLN A 36 5.16 -4.06 17.25
C GLN A 36 4.88 -2.87 18.18
N LEU A 37 4.81 -1.65 17.63
CA LEU A 37 4.44 -0.47 18.40
C LEU A 37 3.03 -0.60 18.97
N ARG A 38 2.07 -1.09 18.20
CA ARG A 38 0.69 -1.32 18.67
C ARG A 38 0.64 -2.30 19.84
N ILE A 39 1.42 -3.36 19.78
CA ILE A 39 1.55 -4.33 20.88
C ILE A 39 2.13 -3.64 22.12
N ALA A 40 3.24 -2.91 21.97
CA ALA A 40 3.89 -2.22 23.09
C ALA A 40 2.98 -1.17 23.76
N GLU A 41 2.19 -0.43 22.97
CA GLU A 41 1.20 0.51 23.49
C GLU A 41 0.08 -0.23 24.24
N GLY A 42 -0.42 -1.32 23.69
CA GLY A 42 -1.44 -2.17 24.32
C GLY A 42 -0.96 -2.78 25.65
N ASP A 43 0.27 -3.28 25.69
CA ASP A 43 0.90 -3.81 26.92
C ASP A 43 1.04 -2.72 28.00
N ALA A 44 1.22 -1.47 27.57
CA ALA A 44 1.25 -0.32 28.46
C ALA A 44 -0.15 0.26 28.80
N GLY A 45 -1.23 -0.41 28.37
CA GLY A 45 -2.61 0.00 28.60
C GLY A 45 -3.05 1.23 27.80
N ARG A 46 -2.29 1.61 26.76
CA ARG A 46 -2.61 2.73 25.87
C ARG A 46 -3.20 2.21 24.57
N HIS A 47 -4.26 2.87 24.09
CA HIS A 47 -4.83 2.60 22.78
C HIS A 47 -4.65 3.84 21.90
N CYS A 48 -4.22 3.63 20.65
CA CYS A 48 -3.98 4.70 19.70
C CYS A 48 -4.72 4.40 18.40
N ASP A 49 -5.90 4.99 18.23
CA ASP A 49 -6.77 4.78 17.07
C ASP A 49 -6.07 5.15 15.75
N GLU A 50 -5.21 6.18 15.78
CA GLU A 50 -4.46 6.61 14.62
C GLU A 50 -3.40 5.57 14.21
N LEU A 51 -2.79 4.88 15.17
CA LEU A 51 -1.87 3.78 14.89
C LEU A 51 -2.59 2.63 14.18
N ASP A 52 -3.79 2.28 14.65
CA ASP A 52 -4.63 1.25 14.03
C ASP A 52 -5.05 1.65 12.62
N ARG A 53 -5.40 2.92 12.40
CA ARG A 53 -5.72 3.46 11.07
C ARG A 53 -4.54 3.34 10.11
N LEU A 54 -3.34 3.73 10.56
CA LEU A 54 -2.12 3.68 9.74
C LEU A 54 -1.72 2.25 9.41
N ILE A 55 -1.82 1.31 10.36
CA ILE A 55 -1.61 -0.12 10.11
C ILE A 55 -2.54 -0.61 9.00
N GLY A 56 -3.83 -0.26 9.05
CA GLY A 56 -4.80 -0.67 8.03
C GLY A 56 -4.52 -0.06 6.65
N GLN A 57 -3.95 1.16 6.58
CA GLN A 57 -3.54 1.75 5.31
C GLN A 57 -2.30 1.06 4.72
N LEU A 58 -1.30 0.77 5.55
CA LEU A 58 -0.08 0.06 5.14
C LEU A 58 -0.39 -1.38 4.70
N ASP A 59 -1.28 -2.07 5.40
CA ASP A 59 -1.71 -3.43 5.06
C ASP A 59 -2.36 -3.50 3.67
N ARG A 60 -3.30 -2.58 3.38
CA ARG A 60 -3.90 -2.47 2.03
C ARG A 60 -2.89 -2.14 0.95
N LEU A 61 -1.85 -1.39 1.29
CA LEU A 61 -0.78 -1.04 0.36
C LEU A 61 0.10 -2.27 0.08
N ALA A 62 0.46 -3.02 1.12
CA ALA A 62 1.24 -4.25 1.00
C ALA A 62 0.48 -5.31 0.18
N ASP A 63 -0.81 -5.50 0.43
CA ASP A 63 -1.67 -6.42 -0.34
C ASP A 63 -1.70 -6.06 -1.83
N ARG A 64 -1.85 -4.78 -2.16
CA ARG A 64 -1.84 -4.29 -3.56
C ARG A 64 -0.54 -4.62 -4.31
N PHE A 65 0.59 -4.58 -3.61
CA PHE A 65 1.91 -4.81 -4.22
C PHE A 65 2.44 -6.23 -4.02
N THR A 66 1.71 -7.08 -3.29
CA THR A 66 2.07 -8.48 -3.13
C THR A 66 1.89 -9.20 -4.47
N PRO A 67 2.93 -9.86 -5.01
CA PRO A 67 2.79 -10.62 -6.23
C PRO A 67 1.74 -11.73 -6.05
N PRO A 68 0.86 -11.98 -7.04
CA PRO A 68 -0.08 -13.08 -6.95
C PRO A 68 0.66 -14.41 -6.77
N LYS A 69 0.17 -15.24 -5.84
CA LYS A 69 0.74 -16.55 -5.54
C LYS A 69 0.80 -17.38 -6.83
N GLY A 70 2.01 -17.70 -7.30
CA GLY A 70 2.24 -18.52 -8.50
C GLY A 70 3.04 -17.88 -9.63
N VAL A 71 3.50 -16.63 -9.46
CA VAL A 71 4.47 -16.00 -10.38
C VAL A 71 5.80 -15.89 -9.65
N ALA A 72 6.58 -16.97 -9.68
CA ALA A 72 7.95 -17.06 -9.17
C ALA A 72 8.91 -17.32 -10.35
#